data_AF-A0A5N6TC24-F1
#
_entry.id   AF-A0A5N6TC24-F1
#
_cell.length_a   1.000
_cell.length_b   1.000
_cell.length_c   1.000
_cell.angle_alpha   90.00
_cell.angle_beta   90.00
_cell.angle_gamma   90.00
#
_symmetry.space_group_name_H-M   'P 1'
#
loop_
_entity.id
_entity.type
_entity.pdbx_description
1 polymer ?
#
loop_
_entity_poly.entity_id
_entity_poly.type
_entity_poly.pdbx_seq_one_letter_code
_entity_poly.pdbx_strand_id
1 'polypeptide(L)'
;MSSNPAPNVLTQLPLDEDSRPRYSDAELRDYFECIKLPQKYLDSMVLKDRTQAGTKEHGLPLLRALTRHHTCNVPFDNLVLHYSTHKIVTLDLAELYTKIVRRRLGGRCMENNSFFGTVLRSLGYEVRNCGGRVARAMSPYPDVRRNQTMTYDGWNHMLNLVRLDDEWYVVDVGMGSMGPNLPFPLRDGFETTSIPPRLIRLQFRSIPESYATKSANSTGSPKMWCFDICSNPVDDDPKEWLPVYCFTETEFLPQDYEVMSWFTSTNPRSFFTRYVTCTKMLMDEDKEMIVGNVTLFKDTVRKTIGTNRMVIKECKTEEERLQAMAEIFNVHLTDEEKRGIPDDRKLA
;
A
#
# COMPACT_ATOMS: atom_id res chain seq x y z
N MET A 1 6.19 14.35 23.83
CA MET A 1 6.93 13.44 24.74
C MET A 1 6.33 12.06 24.56
N SER A 2 6.97 11.20 23.76
CA SER A 2 6.56 9.80 23.68
C SER A 2 6.98 9.13 24.99
N SER A 3 6.01 8.73 25.80
CA SER A 3 6.28 7.81 26.90
C SER A 3 6.74 6.51 26.28
N ASN A 4 8.02 6.17 26.42
CA ASN A 4 8.47 4.82 26.13
C ASN A 4 7.57 3.89 26.95
N PRO A 5 6.76 3.03 26.32
CA PRO A 5 5.94 2.10 27.07
C PRO A 5 6.86 1.30 27.99
N ALA A 6 6.43 1.13 29.25
CA ALA A 6 7.15 0.28 30.18
C ALA A 6 7.38 -1.10 29.52
N PRO A 7 8.52 -1.77 29.76
CA PRO A 7 8.92 -2.97 29.01
C PRO A 7 7.96 -4.17 29.17
N ASN A 8 6.92 -4.02 29.97
CA ASN A 8 5.84 -4.98 30.18
C ASN A 8 4.58 -4.70 29.34
N VAL A 9 4.57 -3.66 28.50
CA VAL A 9 3.48 -3.37 27.55
C VAL A 9 3.93 -3.82 26.17
N LEU A 10 3.33 -4.91 25.69
CA LEU A 10 3.62 -5.48 24.38
C LEU A 10 2.54 -5.10 23.37
N THR A 11 2.93 -4.93 22.11
CA THR A 11 1.99 -4.72 21.00
C THR A 11 1.08 -5.92 20.84
N GLN A 12 -0.23 -5.73 21.06
CA GLN A 12 -1.23 -6.79 20.97
C GLN A 12 -2.60 -6.21 20.61
N LEU A 13 -3.36 -6.92 19.77
CA LEU A 13 -4.78 -6.60 19.59
C LEU A 13 -5.57 -7.00 20.82
N PRO A 14 -6.52 -6.16 21.28
CA PRO A 14 -7.51 -6.58 22.27
C PRO A 14 -8.17 -7.91 21.86
N LEU A 15 -8.24 -8.84 22.82
CA LEU A 15 -8.86 -10.15 22.61
C LEU A 15 -10.37 -10.01 22.42
N ASP A 16 -10.97 -9.11 23.18
CA ASP A 16 -12.36 -8.67 23.01
C ASP A 16 -12.49 -7.85 21.71
N GLU A 17 -13.43 -8.25 20.86
CA GLU A 17 -13.60 -7.64 19.53
C GLU A 17 -14.13 -6.20 19.61
N ASP A 18 -15.01 -5.92 20.58
CA ASP A 18 -15.57 -4.57 20.80
C ASP A 18 -14.51 -3.59 21.28
N SER A 19 -13.48 -4.10 21.96
CA SER A 19 -12.31 -3.33 22.39
C SER A 19 -11.29 -3.09 21.27
N ARG A 20 -11.41 -3.75 20.11
CA ARG A 20 -10.46 -3.54 19.00
C ARG A 20 -10.61 -2.12 18.45
N PRO A 21 -9.50 -1.43 18.10
CA PRO A 21 -9.58 -0.04 17.67
C PRO A 21 -10.44 0.14 16.41
N ARG A 22 -11.34 1.13 16.47
CA ARG A 22 -12.16 1.60 15.36
C ARG A 22 -12.12 3.12 15.34
N TYR A 23 -12.31 3.70 14.17
CA TYR A 23 -12.53 5.14 14.01
C TYR A 23 -14.00 5.46 14.23
N SER A 24 -14.25 6.55 14.94
CA SER A 24 -15.57 7.14 15.13
C SER A 24 -16.15 7.66 13.81
N ASP A 25 -17.46 7.93 13.79
CA ASP A 25 -18.11 8.54 12.61
C ASP A 25 -17.53 9.91 12.26
N ALA A 26 -17.04 10.66 13.25
CA ALA A 26 -16.38 11.94 13.01
C ALA A 26 -15.04 11.75 12.28
N GLU A 27 -14.21 10.81 12.75
CA GLU A 27 -12.94 10.49 12.12
C GLU A 27 -13.12 9.90 10.72
N LEU A 28 -14.16 9.09 10.52
CA LEU A 28 -14.51 8.58 9.19
C LEU A 28 -14.92 9.70 8.22
N ARG A 29 -15.69 10.70 8.68
CA ARG A 29 -16.02 11.88 7.87
C ARG A 29 -14.77 12.69 7.51
N ASP A 30 -13.89 12.97 8.47
CA ASP A 30 -12.61 13.66 8.23
C ASP A 30 -11.76 12.89 7.20
N TYR A 31 -11.77 11.56 7.26
CA TYR A 31 -11.10 10.70 6.29
C TYR A 31 -11.75 10.76 4.91
N PHE A 32 -13.08 10.73 4.80
CA PHE A 32 -13.76 10.85 3.51
C PHE A 32 -13.47 12.19 2.83
N GLU A 33 -13.38 13.27 3.61
CA GLU A 33 -12.90 14.56 3.11
C GLU A 33 -11.43 14.51 2.67
N CYS A 34 -10.57 13.81 3.43
CA CYS A 34 -9.16 13.58 3.09
C CYS A 34 -8.99 13.00 1.68
N ILE A 35 -9.75 11.95 1.39
CA ILE A 35 -9.66 11.23 0.12
C ILE A 35 -10.56 11.84 -0.96
N LYS A 36 -11.26 12.93 -0.63
CA LYS A 36 -12.19 13.62 -1.53
C LYS A 36 -13.23 12.65 -2.08
N LEU A 37 -13.85 11.87 -1.20
CA LEU A 37 -14.84 10.86 -1.57
C LEU A 37 -16.11 11.57 -2.10
N PRO A 38 -16.56 11.30 -3.34
CA PRO A 38 -17.74 11.95 -3.92
C PRO A 38 -19.03 11.64 -3.17
N GLN A 39 -19.98 12.59 -3.18
CA GLN A 39 -21.26 12.50 -2.47
C GLN A 39 -22.03 11.21 -2.78
N LYS A 40 -22.03 10.74 -4.04
CA LYS A 40 -22.72 9.51 -4.45
C LYS A 40 -22.28 8.25 -3.66
N TYR A 41 -21.05 8.23 -3.14
CA TYR A 41 -20.56 7.15 -2.29
C TYR A 41 -20.82 7.42 -0.80
N LEU A 42 -20.91 8.69 -0.40
CA LEU A 42 -21.39 9.10 0.93
C LEU A 42 -22.86 8.72 1.16
N ASP A 43 -23.64 8.61 0.08
CA ASP A 43 -25.04 8.18 0.12
C ASP A 43 -25.23 6.65 0.14
N SER A 44 -24.12 5.89 0.17
CA SER A 44 -24.14 4.42 0.08
C SER A 44 -24.91 3.75 1.22
N MET A 45 -25.48 2.58 0.93
CA MET A 45 -26.22 1.80 1.91
C MET A 45 -25.35 1.36 3.09
N VAL A 46 -24.06 1.10 2.87
CA VAL A 46 -23.12 0.73 3.94
C VAL A 46 -22.98 1.82 5.01
N LEU A 47 -23.03 3.10 4.62
CA LEU A 47 -22.95 4.22 5.55
C LEU A 47 -24.25 4.47 6.31
N LYS A 48 -25.38 3.97 5.80
CA LYS A 48 -26.69 4.00 6.47
C LYS A 48 -26.91 2.78 7.37
N ASP A 49 -26.41 1.63 6.92
CA ASP A 49 -26.50 0.34 7.58
C ASP A 49 -25.21 -0.45 7.32
N ARG A 50 -24.34 -0.49 8.36
CA ARG A 50 -23.03 -1.15 8.29
C ARG A 50 -23.13 -2.66 8.05
N THR A 51 -24.28 -3.29 8.29
CA THR A 51 -24.47 -4.73 8.01
C THR A 51 -24.40 -5.03 6.51
N GLN A 52 -24.61 -4.02 5.66
CA GLN A 52 -24.49 -4.15 4.21
C GLN A 52 -23.04 -4.18 3.70
N ALA A 53 -22.05 -3.87 4.56
CA ALA A 53 -20.64 -3.81 4.18
C ALA A 53 -20.12 -5.14 3.61
N GLY A 54 -20.60 -6.25 4.16
CA GLY A 54 -20.21 -7.59 3.72
C GLY A 54 -20.83 -8.04 2.42
N THR A 55 -21.64 -7.23 1.72
CA THR A 55 -22.34 -7.68 0.49
C THR A 55 -21.61 -7.27 -0.78
N LYS A 56 -21.67 -8.06 -1.86
CA LYS A 56 -21.18 -7.60 -3.18
C LYS A 56 -22.04 -6.49 -3.77
N GLU A 57 -23.34 -6.45 -3.45
CA GLU A 57 -24.27 -5.46 -3.98
C GLU A 57 -23.98 -4.05 -3.46
N HIS A 58 -23.72 -3.90 -2.16
CA HIS A 58 -23.53 -2.59 -1.53
C HIS A 58 -22.10 -2.35 -1.04
N GLY A 59 -21.42 -3.39 -0.51
CA GLY A 59 -20.06 -3.31 -0.02
C GLY A 59 -19.03 -3.11 -1.13
N LEU A 60 -19.06 -3.93 -2.18
CA LEU A 60 -18.04 -3.87 -3.24
C LEU A 60 -17.96 -2.50 -3.95
N PRO A 61 -19.08 -1.81 -4.30
CA PRO A 61 -19.02 -0.48 -4.90
C PRO A 61 -18.35 0.57 -4.00
N LEU A 62 -18.67 0.59 -2.71
CA LEU A 62 -18.04 1.51 -1.77
C LEU A 62 -16.56 1.16 -1.56
N LEU A 63 -16.23 -0.13 -1.40
CA LEU A 63 -14.85 -0.60 -1.26
C LEU A 63 -13.98 -0.19 -2.45
N ARG A 64 -14.47 -0.35 -3.69
CA ARG A 64 -13.80 0.12 -4.92
C ARG A 64 -13.53 1.62 -4.89
N ALA A 65 -14.54 2.41 -4.51
CA ALA A 65 -14.41 3.85 -4.41
C ALA A 65 -13.38 4.25 -3.34
N LEU A 66 -13.43 3.66 -2.15
CA LEU A 66 -12.48 3.91 -1.08
C LEU A 66 -11.05 3.58 -1.51
N THR A 67 -10.81 2.42 -2.13
CA THR A 67 -9.47 2.04 -2.64
C THR A 67 -8.95 3.05 -3.66
N ARG A 68 -9.79 3.41 -4.63
CA ARG A 68 -9.44 4.37 -5.69
C ARG A 68 -9.11 5.75 -5.11
N HIS A 69 -9.99 6.28 -4.28
CA HIS A 69 -9.84 7.61 -3.71
C HIS A 69 -8.70 7.69 -2.68
N HIS A 70 -8.47 6.62 -1.91
CA HIS A 70 -7.34 6.54 -1.00
C HIS A 70 -6.01 6.61 -1.76
N THR A 71 -5.78 5.72 -2.73
CA THR A 71 -4.50 5.65 -3.47
C THR A 71 -4.20 6.91 -4.29
N CYS A 72 -5.22 7.72 -4.61
CA CYS A 72 -5.07 9.01 -5.30
C CYS A 72 -4.81 10.22 -4.39
N ASN A 73 -5.12 10.12 -3.10
CA ASN A 73 -5.06 11.27 -2.17
C ASN A 73 -4.20 11.03 -0.94
N VAL A 74 -3.97 9.79 -0.54
CA VAL A 74 -3.01 9.38 0.51
C VAL A 74 -1.77 8.82 -0.18
N PRO A 75 -0.62 9.51 -0.12
CA PRO A 75 0.58 9.04 -0.78
C PRO A 75 1.13 7.75 -0.18
N PHE A 76 1.72 6.91 -1.04
CA PHE A 76 2.73 5.97 -0.61
C PHE A 76 4.06 6.71 -0.51
N ASP A 77 4.62 6.83 0.70
CA ASP A 77 5.86 7.55 0.94
C ASP A 77 6.70 6.94 2.06
N ASN A 78 7.93 7.41 2.21
CA ASN A 78 8.80 7.08 3.32
C ASN A 78 9.38 8.31 4.02
N LEU A 79 8.67 9.44 3.96
CA LEU A 79 9.20 10.75 4.34
C LEU A 79 9.56 10.81 5.82
N VAL A 80 8.85 10.10 6.68
CA VAL A 80 9.19 9.99 8.11
C VAL A 80 10.64 9.52 8.31
N LEU A 81 11.14 8.59 7.50
CA LEU A 81 12.51 8.08 7.63
C LEU A 81 13.59 9.09 7.25
N HIS A 82 13.21 10.12 6.48
CA HIS A 82 14.15 11.11 5.96
C HIS A 82 13.98 12.45 6.67
N TYR A 83 12.77 12.94 6.89
CA TYR A 83 12.50 14.28 7.39
C TYR A 83 12.12 14.34 8.87
N SER A 84 11.66 13.23 9.48
CA SER A 84 11.43 13.26 10.93
C SER A 84 12.77 13.32 11.65
N THR A 85 12.88 14.19 12.65
CA THR A 85 14.00 14.22 13.60
C THR A 85 14.14 12.90 14.37
N HIS A 86 13.03 12.22 14.62
CA HIS A 86 12.99 10.95 15.35
C HIS A 86 13.17 9.73 14.45
N LYS A 87 12.76 9.81 13.17
CA LYS A 87 12.79 8.69 12.19
C LYS A 87 12.07 7.43 12.67
N ILE A 88 11.08 7.59 13.55
CA ILE A 88 10.26 6.50 14.09
C ILE A 88 9.02 6.36 13.22
N VAL A 89 8.81 5.17 12.67
CA VAL A 89 7.57 4.84 11.95
C VAL A 89 6.60 4.19 12.93
N THR A 90 5.48 4.85 13.14
CA THR A 90 4.39 4.38 13.98
C THR A 90 3.45 3.46 13.21
N LEU A 91 2.88 2.47 13.91
CA LEU A 91 1.72 1.70 13.46
C LEU A 91 0.55 1.84 14.44
N ASP A 92 0.64 2.77 15.40
CA ASP A 92 -0.49 3.12 16.27
C ASP A 92 -1.60 3.75 15.44
N LEU A 93 -2.82 3.26 15.61
CA LEU A 93 -3.94 3.62 14.73
C LEU A 93 -4.40 5.07 14.95
N ALA A 94 -4.31 5.60 16.17
CA ALA A 94 -4.66 7.01 16.44
C ALA A 94 -3.58 7.96 15.88
N GLU A 95 -2.31 7.57 15.97
CA GLU A 95 -1.22 8.32 15.34
C GLU A 95 -1.31 8.26 13.81
N LEU A 96 -1.66 7.10 13.23
CA LEU A 96 -1.89 6.96 11.79
C LEU A 96 -3.06 7.82 11.32
N TYR A 97 -4.15 7.92 12.08
CA TYR A 97 -5.23 8.88 11.80
C TYR A 97 -4.73 10.31 11.78
N THR A 98 -3.98 10.72 12.81
CA THR A 98 -3.40 12.06 12.87
C THR A 98 -2.49 12.33 11.66
N LYS A 99 -1.64 11.36 11.32
CA LYS A 99 -0.68 11.44 10.22
C LYS A 99 -1.38 11.55 8.86
N ILE A 100 -2.27 10.62 8.55
CA ILE A 100 -2.89 10.50 7.23
C ILE A 100 -3.99 11.54 7.05
N VAL A 101 -4.88 11.66 8.04
CA VAL A 101 -6.08 12.49 7.91
C VAL A 101 -5.80 13.93 8.30
N ARG A 102 -5.25 14.18 9.49
CA ARG A 102 -5.11 15.56 10.00
C ARG A 102 -3.91 16.28 9.38
N ARG A 103 -2.80 15.57 9.17
CA ARG A 103 -1.57 16.12 8.58
C ARG A 103 -1.44 15.95 7.08
N ARG A 104 -2.34 15.17 6.44
CA ARG A 104 -2.31 14.88 4.99
C ARG A 104 -0.97 14.32 4.51
N LEU A 105 -0.30 13.54 5.37
CA LEU A 105 0.91 12.81 5.01
C LEU A 105 0.55 11.38 4.56
N GLY A 106 1.46 10.74 3.84
CA GLY A 106 1.32 9.35 3.45
C GLY A 106 2.02 8.39 4.41
N GLY A 107 2.40 7.24 3.87
CA GLY A 107 3.18 6.24 4.59
C GLY A 107 3.57 5.05 3.72
N ARG A 108 4.23 4.06 4.32
CA ARG A 108 4.60 2.83 3.62
C ARG A 108 3.44 1.83 3.63
N CYS A 109 3.69 0.61 3.17
CA CYS A 109 2.67 -0.44 3.05
C CYS A 109 1.95 -0.75 4.36
N MET A 110 2.70 -0.92 5.46
CA MET A 110 2.13 -1.24 6.77
C MET A 110 1.31 -0.07 7.35
N GLU A 111 1.73 1.18 7.16
CA GLU A 111 1.00 2.36 7.63
C GLU A 111 -0.31 2.52 6.86
N ASN A 112 -0.25 2.47 5.52
CA ASN A 112 -1.44 2.59 4.66
C ASN A 112 -2.43 1.45 4.89
N ASN A 113 -1.98 0.19 4.84
CA ASN A 113 -2.90 -0.95 4.95
C ASN A 113 -3.40 -1.18 6.38
N SER A 114 -2.65 -0.79 7.43
CA SER A 114 -3.17 -0.78 8.82
C SER A 114 -4.27 0.28 8.97
N PHE A 115 -4.00 1.51 8.55
CA PHE A 115 -4.98 2.59 8.60
C PHE A 115 -6.23 2.23 7.80
N PHE A 116 -6.07 1.80 6.55
CA PHE A 116 -7.18 1.46 5.66
C PHE A 116 -7.96 0.26 6.15
N GLY A 117 -7.29 -0.78 6.67
CA GLY A 117 -7.95 -1.93 7.28
C GLY A 117 -8.82 -1.52 8.49
N THR A 118 -8.34 -0.60 9.32
CA THR A 118 -9.12 -0.05 10.45
C THR A 118 -10.30 0.79 9.98
N VAL A 119 -10.16 1.61 8.93
CA VAL A 119 -11.30 2.29 8.28
C VAL A 119 -12.35 1.28 7.86
N LEU A 120 -11.95 0.23 7.15
CA LEU A 120 -12.88 -0.79 6.67
C LEU A 120 -13.60 -1.52 7.82
N ARG A 121 -12.88 -1.93 8.88
CA ARG A 121 -13.52 -2.51 10.07
C ARG A 121 -14.49 -1.54 10.73
N SER A 122 -14.16 -0.25 10.77
CA SER A 122 -15.04 0.79 11.32
C SER A 122 -16.33 0.93 10.50
N LEU A 123 -16.30 0.60 9.22
CA LEU A 123 -17.45 0.60 8.32
C LEU A 123 -18.27 -0.72 8.33
N GLY A 124 -17.85 -1.72 9.12
CA GLY A 124 -18.54 -3.01 9.22
C GLY A 124 -18.01 -4.10 8.29
N TYR A 125 -16.94 -3.85 7.52
CA TYR A 125 -16.32 -4.91 6.73
C TYR A 125 -15.58 -5.91 7.64
N GLU A 126 -15.69 -7.19 7.32
CA GLU A 126 -14.81 -8.22 7.87
C GLU A 126 -13.45 -8.15 7.15
N VAL A 127 -12.38 -7.86 7.91
CA VAL A 127 -11.04 -7.62 7.37
C VAL A 127 -10.00 -8.47 8.08
N ARG A 128 -9.25 -9.24 7.29
CA ARG A 128 -8.04 -9.96 7.72
C ARG A 128 -6.81 -9.26 7.17
N ASN A 129 -5.84 -8.97 8.02
CA ASN A 129 -4.55 -8.44 7.55
C ASN A 129 -3.60 -9.62 7.23
N CYS A 130 -2.88 -9.55 6.11
CA CYS A 130 -1.98 -10.60 5.67
C CYS A 130 -0.57 -10.08 5.40
N GLY A 131 0.41 -10.95 5.66
CA GLY A 131 1.81 -10.74 5.33
C GLY A 131 2.15 -11.14 3.90
N GLY A 132 2.98 -10.33 3.25
CA GLY A 132 3.48 -10.57 1.90
C GLY A 132 4.97 -10.34 1.76
N ARG A 133 5.51 -10.84 0.65
CA ARG A 133 6.90 -10.67 0.22
C ARG A 133 6.91 -9.94 -1.10
N VAL A 134 7.54 -8.78 -1.14
CA VAL A 134 7.75 -8.06 -2.41
C VAL A 134 8.73 -8.84 -3.28
N ALA A 135 8.41 -8.99 -4.56
CA ALA A 135 9.29 -9.59 -5.54
C ALA A 135 10.48 -8.67 -5.84
N ARG A 136 11.66 -9.25 -6.05
CA ARG A 136 12.89 -8.52 -6.39
C ARG A 136 12.84 -7.86 -7.77
N ALA A 137 11.87 -8.23 -8.61
CA ALA A 137 11.46 -7.45 -9.77
C ALA A 137 11.11 -5.99 -9.45
N MET A 138 10.61 -5.71 -8.24
CA MET A 138 10.25 -4.36 -7.77
C MET A 138 11.44 -3.63 -7.13
N SER A 139 12.62 -4.24 -7.08
CA SER A 139 13.81 -3.63 -6.48
C SER A 139 14.20 -2.33 -7.19
N PRO A 140 14.62 -1.27 -6.48
CA PRO A 140 15.14 -0.07 -7.13
C PRO A 140 16.51 -0.29 -7.79
N TYR A 141 17.21 -1.37 -7.45
CA TYR A 141 18.54 -1.68 -7.99
C TYR A 141 18.45 -2.45 -9.31
N PRO A 142 18.98 -1.91 -10.43
CA PRO A 142 18.92 -2.57 -11.74
C PRO A 142 19.54 -3.98 -11.76
N ASP A 143 20.66 -4.19 -11.06
CA ASP A 143 21.31 -5.50 -10.99
C ASP A 143 20.45 -6.57 -10.32
N VAL A 144 19.71 -6.19 -9.27
CA VAL A 144 18.77 -7.09 -8.61
C VAL A 144 17.62 -7.44 -9.57
N ARG A 145 17.07 -6.46 -10.28
CA ARG A 145 16.02 -6.69 -11.28
C ARG A 145 16.48 -7.48 -12.51
N ARG A 146 17.77 -7.51 -12.83
CA ARG A 146 18.30 -8.32 -13.94
C ARG A 146 18.55 -9.77 -13.53
N ASN A 147 19.09 -9.96 -12.32
CA ASN A 147 19.64 -11.25 -11.92
C ASN A 147 18.69 -12.06 -11.00
N GLN A 148 17.69 -11.42 -10.42
CA GLN A 148 16.87 -12.00 -9.35
C GLN A 148 15.36 -11.72 -9.51
N THR A 149 14.91 -11.39 -10.72
CA THR A 149 13.53 -10.97 -11.04
C THR A 149 12.44 -11.89 -10.47
N MET A 150 12.66 -13.20 -10.54
CA MET A 150 11.68 -14.22 -10.15
C MET A 150 11.74 -14.61 -8.67
N THR A 151 12.57 -13.93 -7.88
CA THR A 151 12.73 -14.18 -6.44
C THR A 151 12.04 -13.11 -5.61
N TYR A 152 11.87 -13.36 -4.31
CA TYR A 152 11.14 -12.55 -3.35
C TYR A 152 12.01 -12.22 -2.14
N ASP A 153 11.70 -11.11 -1.48
CA ASP A 153 12.33 -10.73 -0.22
C ASP A 153 11.72 -11.44 1.00
N GLY A 154 12.14 -11.04 2.20
CA GLY A 154 11.50 -11.41 3.46
C GLY A 154 10.06 -10.90 3.55
N TRP A 155 9.35 -11.22 4.64
CA TRP A 155 8.07 -10.59 4.95
C TRP A 155 8.27 -9.09 5.12
N ASN A 156 7.80 -8.31 4.15
CA ASN A 156 8.02 -6.87 4.09
C ASN A 156 6.84 -6.09 3.49
N HIS A 157 5.74 -6.78 3.17
CA HIS A 157 4.51 -6.20 2.66
C HIS A 157 3.33 -6.57 3.55
N MET A 158 2.39 -5.64 3.68
CA MET A 158 1.10 -5.86 4.34
C MET A 158 0.02 -5.62 3.30
N LEU A 159 -1.02 -6.44 3.31
CA LEU A 159 -2.26 -6.19 2.55
C LEU A 159 -3.47 -6.64 3.37
N ASN A 160 -4.67 -6.34 2.86
CA ASN A 160 -5.93 -6.71 3.49
C ASN A 160 -6.68 -7.73 2.62
N LEU A 161 -7.32 -8.69 3.27
CA LEU A 161 -8.39 -9.49 2.70
C LEU A 161 -9.72 -9.02 3.29
N VAL A 162 -10.72 -8.80 2.44
CA VAL A 162 -12.06 -8.36 2.83
C VAL A 162 -13.08 -9.41 2.40
N ARG A 163 -13.94 -9.85 3.32
CA ARG A 163 -15.01 -10.80 3.01
C ARG A 163 -16.20 -10.07 2.37
N LEU A 164 -16.63 -10.52 1.21
CA LEU A 164 -17.83 -10.05 0.52
C LEU A 164 -18.67 -11.26 0.07
N ASP A 165 -19.87 -11.37 0.59
CA ASP A 165 -20.71 -12.57 0.58
C ASP A 165 -19.86 -13.78 0.99
N ASP A 166 -19.81 -14.81 0.15
CA ASP A 166 -19.04 -16.03 0.38
C ASP A 166 -17.62 -16.00 -0.19
N GLU A 167 -17.03 -14.82 -0.42
CA GLU A 167 -15.73 -14.70 -1.07
C GLU A 167 -14.76 -13.68 -0.43
N TRP A 168 -13.46 -14.02 -0.40
CA TRP A 168 -12.41 -13.09 0.00
C TRP A 168 -11.94 -12.24 -1.19
N TYR A 169 -11.75 -10.95 -0.96
CA TYR A 169 -11.19 -10.00 -1.92
C TYR A 169 -9.86 -9.47 -1.41
N VAL A 170 -8.87 -9.42 -2.29
CA VAL A 170 -7.59 -8.77 -2.05
C VAL A 170 -7.77 -7.26 -2.16
N VAL A 171 -7.35 -6.54 -1.13
CA VAL A 171 -7.42 -5.09 -1.03
C VAL A 171 -6.07 -4.57 -0.55
N ASP A 172 -5.37 -3.87 -1.44
CA ASP A 172 -4.04 -3.32 -1.15
C ASP A 172 -3.95 -1.88 -1.64
N VAL A 173 -3.81 -0.96 -0.69
CA VAL A 173 -3.60 0.47 -0.93
C VAL A 173 -2.15 0.91 -0.65
N GLY A 174 -1.26 -0.04 -0.32
CA GLY A 174 0.06 0.21 0.25
C GLY A 174 1.24 -0.21 -0.64
N MET A 175 1.02 -0.68 -1.88
CA MET A 175 2.11 -1.07 -2.80
C MET A 175 2.60 0.06 -3.72
N GLY A 176 2.04 1.27 -3.58
CA GLY A 176 2.39 2.43 -4.42
C GLY A 176 2.00 2.22 -5.89
N SER A 177 2.85 2.67 -6.83
CA SER A 177 2.54 2.65 -8.28
C SER A 177 2.30 1.26 -8.85
N MET A 178 2.85 0.24 -8.21
CA MET A 178 2.79 -1.15 -8.66
C MET A 178 1.64 -1.94 -8.01
N GLY A 179 0.84 -1.29 -7.17
CA GLY A 179 -0.32 -1.92 -6.53
C GLY A 179 -1.43 -2.29 -7.51
N PRO A 180 -2.43 -3.07 -7.04
CA PRO A 180 -3.55 -3.48 -7.86
C PRO A 180 -4.43 -2.29 -8.25
N ASN A 181 -4.63 -1.32 -7.35
CA ASN A 181 -5.50 -0.14 -7.56
C ASN A 181 -7.00 -0.45 -7.72
N LEU A 182 -7.39 -1.69 -7.43
CA LEU A 182 -8.78 -2.11 -7.26
C LEU A 182 -8.85 -3.31 -6.30
N PRO A 183 -9.96 -3.49 -5.58
CA PRO A 183 -10.31 -4.76 -4.96
C PRO A 183 -10.55 -5.83 -6.03
N PHE A 184 -10.01 -7.04 -5.81
CA PHE A 184 -10.22 -8.17 -6.71
C PHE A 184 -10.40 -9.49 -5.95
N PRO A 185 -11.16 -10.46 -6.48
CA PRO A 185 -11.43 -11.71 -5.78
C PRO A 185 -10.16 -12.55 -5.61
N LEU A 186 -10.02 -13.20 -4.45
CA LEU A 186 -8.99 -14.18 -4.14
C LEU A 186 -9.29 -15.50 -4.88
N ARG A 187 -9.03 -15.52 -6.19
CA ARG A 187 -9.25 -16.68 -7.07
C ARG A 187 -8.00 -17.00 -7.87
N ASP A 188 -7.66 -18.28 -7.93
CA ASP A 188 -6.54 -18.75 -8.76
C ASP A 188 -6.87 -18.52 -10.25
N GLY A 189 -5.92 -17.94 -10.98
CA GLY A 189 -6.10 -17.58 -12.39
C GLY A 189 -6.93 -16.32 -12.63
N PHE A 190 -7.30 -15.55 -11.60
CA PHE A 190 -7.97 -14.27 -11.80
C PHE A 190 -7.09 -13.32 -12.61
N GLU A 191 -7.66 -12.68 -13.64
CA GLU A 191 -7.00 -11.71 -14.49
C GLU A 191 -7.95 -10.55 -14.80
N THR A 192 -7.45 -9.32 -14.77
CA THR A 192 -8.24 -8.13 -15.17
C THR A 192 -7.32 -6.98 -15.57
N THR A 193 -7.86 -6.01 -16.29
CA THR A 193 -7.23 -4.70 -16.43
C THR A 193 -7.28 -3.95 -15.10
N SER A 194 -6.14 -3.41 -14.67
CA SER A 194 -6.05 -2.57 -13.48
C SER A 194 -5.96 -1.09 -13.82
N ILE A 195 -5.05 -0.74 -14.74
CA ILE A 195 -4.84 0.61 -15.28
C ILE A 195 -4.57 0.40 -16.76
N PRO A 196 -5.45 0.74 -17.69
CA PRO A 196 -5.22 0.49 -19.11
C PRO A 196 -3.84 1.03 -19.59
N PRO A 197 -3.02 0.24 -20.31
CA PRO A 197 -3.27 -1.14 -20.77
C PRO A 197 -2.80 -2.25 -19.80
N ARG A 198 -2.30 -1.91 -18.62
CA ARG A 198 -1.75 -2.83 -17.62
C ARG A 198 -2.78 -3.84 -17.11
N LEU A 199 -2.49 -5.12 -17.32
CA LEU A 199 -3.20 -6.25 -16.72
C LEU A 199 -2.58 -6.64 -15.37
N ILE A 200 -3.39 -7.21 -14.51
CA ILE A 200 -2.98 -7.91 -13.29
C ILE A 200 -3.45 -9.35 -13.36
N ARG A 201 -2.74 -10.25 -12.70
CA ARG A 201 -3.25 -11.60 -12.40
C ARG A 201 -2.91 -12.05 -11.00
N LEU A 202 -3.69 -13.01 -10.51
CA LEU A 202 -3.45 -13.72 -9.27
C LEU A 202 -3.31 -15.22 -9.53
N GLN A 203 -2.27 -15.84 -8.99
CA GLN A 203 -2.06 -17.29 -9.10
C GLN A 203 -1.73 -17.92 -7.76
N PHE A 204 -2.31 -19.09 -7.47
CA PHE A 204 -1.97 -19.89 -6.30
C PHE A 204 -0.90 -20.92 -6.65
N ARG A 205 0.36 -20.50 -6.54
CA ARG A 205 1.53 -21.27 -7.01
C ARG A 205 2.68 -21.24 -6.00
N SER A 206 3.57 -22.22 -6.08
CA SER A 206 4.81 -22.20 -5.31
C SER A 206 5.74 -21.11 -5.86
N ILE A 207 6.48 -20.43 -4.98
CA ILE A 207 7.54 -19.51 -5.40
C ILE A 207 8.82 -20.29 -5.75
N PRO A 208 9.67 -19.80 -6.67
CA PRO A 208 10.84 -20.53 -7.14
C PRO A 208 11.83 -20.94 -6.04
N GLU A 209 11.90 -20.19 -4.94
CA GLU A 209 12.79 -20.47 -3.82
C GLU A 209 12.25 -21.50 -2.83
N SER A 210 10.97 -21.89 -2.94
CA SER A 210 10.38 -22.89 -2.06
C SER A 210 10.85 -24.29 -2.43
N TYR A 211 11.58 -24.93 -1.51
CA TYR A 211 12.04 -26.30 -1.66
C TYR A 211 10.98 -27.31 -1.20
N ALA A 212 10.72 -28.33 -2.03
CA ALA A 212 10.12 -29.59 -1.61
C ALA A 212 10.63 -30.73 -2.48
N THR A 213 10.75 -31.91 -1.89
CA THR A 213 11.18 -33.11 -2.61
C THR A 213 10.11 -33.53 -3.61
N LYS A 214 10.51 -33.90 -4.84
CA LYS A 214 9.65 -34.52 -5.86
C LYS A 214 9.40 -36.02 -5.58
N SER A 215 9.16 -36.38 -4.32
CA SER A 215 8.76 -37.75 -3.97
C SER A 215 7.30 -37.96 -4.33
N ALA A 216 6.92 -39.17 -4.75
CA ALA A 216 5.53 -39.52 -5.10
C ALA A 216 4.52 -39.30 -3.96
N ASN A 217 5.00 -39.17 -2.70
CA ASN A 217 4.18 -38.92 -1.52
C ASN A 217 4.30 -37.48 -0.99
N SER A 218 4.92 -36.57 -1.75
CA SER A 218 5.08 -35.17 -1.35
C SER A 218 3.86 -34.34 -1.76
N THR A 219 3.39 -33.47 -0.87
CA THR A 219 2.34 -32.48 -1.14
C THR A 219 2.81 -31.34 -2.07
N GLY A 220 4.07 -31.40 -2.55
CA GLY A 220 4.71 -30.34 -3.32
C GLY A 220 5.20 -29.19 -2.45
N SER A 221 5.86 -28.21 -3.08
CA SER A 221 6.29 -26.99 -2.39
C SER A 221 5.07 -26.20 -1.91
N PRO A 222 5.12 -25.58 -0.71
CA PRO A 222 4.05 -24.71 -0.25
C PRO A 222 3.68 -23.68 -1.32
N LYS A 223 2.37 -23.47 -1.50
CA LYS A 223 1.84 -22.48 -2.44
C LYS A 223 1.59 -21.17 -1.73
N MET A 224 1.75 -20.09 -2.48
CA MET A 224 1.40 -18.73 -2.06
C MET A 224 0.58 -18.07 -3.16
N TRP A 225 -0.22 -17.08 -2.77
CA TRP A 225 -0.90 -16.23 -3.72
C TRP A 225 0.11 -15.26 -4.33
N CYS A 226 0.38 -15.40 -5.62
CA CYS A 226 1.33 -14.59 -6.37
C CYS A 226 0.58 -13.56 -7.23
N PHE A 227 0.82 -12.28 -6.96
CA PHE A 227 0.30 -11.16 -7.71
C PHE A 227 1.33 -10.69 -8.74
N ASP A 228 0.95 -10.77 -10.02
CA ASP A 228 1.80 -10.37 -11.15
C ASP A 228 1.12 -9.25 -11.96
N ILE A 229 1.93 -8.46 -12.67
CA ILE A 229 1.46 -7.46 -13.63
C ILE A 229 1.98 -7.75 -15.03
N CYS A 230 1.24 -7.30 -16.04
CA CYS A 230 1.71 -7.20 -17.42
C CYS A 230 1.49 -5.76 -17.88
N SER A 231 2.56 -5.00 -18.12
CA SER A 231 2.48 -3.55 -18.34
C SER A 231 1.96 -3.16 -19.72
N ASN A 232 2.28 -3.93 -20.75
CA ASN A 232 1.95 -3.64 -22.13
C ASN A 232 1.57 -4.94 -22.86
N PRO A 233 0.38 -5.49 -22.61
CA PRO A 233 -0.11 -6.63 -23.38
C PRO A 233 -0.23 -6.23 -24.86
N VAL A 234 0.24 -7.12 -25.74
CA VAL A 234 0.03 -7.03 -27.19
C VAL A 234 -0.88 -8.19 -27.57
N ASP A 235 -1.92 -7.90 -28.35
CA ASP A 235 -2.82 -8.94 -28.83
C ASP A 235 -2.02 -9.96 -29.66
N ASP A 236 -2.31 -11.25 -29.46
CA ASP A 236 -1.65 -12.41 -30.08
C ASP A 236 -0.21 -12.75 -29.61
N ASP A 237 0.45 -11.91 -28.80
CA ASP A 237 1.75 -12.23 -28.19
C ASP A 237 1.60 -12.84 -26.77
N PRO A 238 2.53 -13.71 -26.34
CA PRO A 238 2.58 -14.16 -24.96
C PRO A 238 2.77 -12.97 -24.01
N LYS A 239 1.84 -12.82 -23.05
CA LYS A 239 1.91 -11.77 -22.02
C LYS A 239 3.18 -11.93 -21.18
N GLU A 240 4.00 -10.88 -21.13
CA GLU A 240 5.14 -10.80 -20.22
C GLU A 240 4.67 -10.43 -18.81
N TRP A 241 4.64 -11.44 -17.93
CA TRP A 241 4.23 -11.27 -16.54
C TRP A 241 5.42 -11.02 -15.62
N LEU A 242 5.35 -9.93 -14.87
CA LEU A 242 6.33 -9.57 -13.87
C LEU A 242 5.75 -9.78 -12.46
N PRO A 243 6.40 -10.57 -11.58
CA PRO A 243 5.93 -10.73 -10.22
C PRO A 243 6.07 -9.42 -9.44
N VAL A 244 5.07 -9.09 -8.63
CA VAL A 244 5.06 -7.88 -7.79
C VAL A 244 5.19 -8.24 -6.31
N TYR A 245 4.34 -9.14 -5.81
CA TYR A 245 4.47 -9.72 -4.47
C TYR A 245 3.78 -11.09 -4.39
N CYS A 246 4.12 -11.86 -3.35
CA CYS A 246 3.34 -13.03 -2.96
C CYS A 246 2.88 -12.92 -1.50
N PHE A 247 1.80 -13.61 -1.12
CA PHE A 247 1.24 -13.55 0.24
C PHE A 247 0.54 -14.86 0.65
N THR A 248 0.23 -14.97 1.93
CA THR A 248 -0.57 -16.07 2.50
C THR A 248 -1.94 -15.59 2.94
N GLU A 249 -2.88 -16.51 3.13
CA GLU A 249 -4.16 -16.22 3.77
C GLU A 249 -4.08 -16.17 5.31
N THR A 250 -2.94 -16.57 5.86
CA THR A 250 -2.65 -16.53 7.29
C THR A 250 -2.74 -15.09 7.77
N GLU A 251 -3.51 -14.89 8.83
CA GLU A 251 -3.58 -13.59 9.47
C GLU A 251 -2.23 -13.24 10.11
N PHE A 252 -1.76 -12.04 9.82
CA PHE A 252 -0.63 -11.42 10.50
C PHE A 252 -1.18 -10.39 11.50
N LEU A 253 -0.63 -10.40 12.70
CA LEU A 253 -1.06 -9.60 13.83
C LEU A 253 -0.14 -8.37 13.99
N PRO A 254 -0.52 -7.35 14.79
CA PRO A 254 0.29 -6.15 14.97
C PRO A 254 1.75 -6.40 15.36
N GLN A 255 2.03 -7.39 16.20
CA GLN A 255 3.40 -7.75 16.56
C GLN A 255 4.24 -8.26 15.37
N ASP A 256 3.61 -8.90 14.36
CA ASP A 256 4.30 -9.31 13.14
C ASP A 256 4.70 -8.06 12.33
N TYR A 257 3.78 -7.10 12.21
CA TYR A 257 4.03 -5.85 11.49
C TYR A 257 5.03 -4.95 12.22
N GLU A 258 5.15 -5.01 13.55
CA GLU A 258 6.20 -4.33 14.29
C GLU A 258 7.58 -4.80 13.86
N VAL A 259 7.80 -6.12 13.79
CA VAL A 259 9.07 -6.72 13.34
C VAL A 259 9.36 -6.35 11.87
N MET A 260 8.35 -6.46 11.00
CA MET A 260 8.48 -6.11 9.58
C MET A 260 8.77 -4.61 9.38
N SER A 261 8.10 -3.75 10.15
CA SER A 261 8.29 -2.30 10.10
C SER A 261 9.67 -1.93 10.58
N TRP A 262 10.15 -2.52 11.68
CA TRP A 262 11.50 -2.32 12.20
C TRP A 262 12.56 -2.66 11.15
N PHE A 263 12.46 -3.82 10.49
CA PHE A 263 13.40 -4.18 9.43
C PHE A 263 13.39 -3.16 8.29
N THR A 264 12.20 -2.81 7.79
CA THR A 264 12.08 -1.90 6.65
C THR A 264 12.46 -0.45 6.97
N SER A 265 12.37 -0.03 8.25
CA SER A 265 12.68 1.34 8.71
C SER A 265 14.12 1.53 9.19
N THR A 266 14.80 0.47 9.63
CA THR A 266 16.14 0.58 10.23
C THR A 266 17.23 -0.15 9.46
N ASN A 267 16.90 -1.20 8.70
CA ASN A 267 17.93 -1.99 8.03
C ASN A 267 18.63 -1.17 6.94
N PRO A 268 19.98 -1.05 6.94
CA PRO A 268 20.71 -0.28 5.93
C PRO A 268 20.59 -0.83 4.51
N ARG A 269 20.12 -2.06 4.33
CA ARG A 269 19.84 -2.67 3.01
C ARG A 269 18.43 -2.38 2.51
N SER A 270 17.53 -1.92 3.38
CA SER A 270 16.19 -1.47 2.98
C SER A 270 16.33 -0.25 2.06
N PHE A 271 15.65 -0.25 0.92
CA PHE A 271 15.69 0.93 0.06
C PHE A 271 14.99 2.13 0.69
N PHE A 272 14.02 1.88 1.57
CA PHE A 272 13.27 2.92 2.27
C PHE A 272 14.18 3.80 3.14
N THR A 273 15.30 3.26 3.64
CA THR A 273 16.26 4.00 4.45
C THR A 273 17.27 4.79 3.60
N ARG A 274 17.28 4.62 2.28
CA ARG A 274 18.28 5.21 1.38
C ARG A 274 17.74 6.26 0.43
N TYR A 275 16.54 6.04 -0.11
CA TYR A 275 15.98 6.88 -1.16
C TYR A 275 14.67 7.49 -0.73
N VAL A 276 14.54 8.81 -0.90
CA VAL A 276 13.27 9.51 -0.73
C VAL A 276 12.32 9.09 -1.85
N THR A 277 11.13 8.65 -1.50
CA THR A 277 10.06 8.30 -2.45
C THR A 277 8.72 8.82 -1.96
N CYS A 278 7.91 9.31 -2.89
CA CYS A 278 6.53 9.71 -2.65
C CYS A 278 5.73 9.45 -3.93
N THR A 279 4.64 8.72 -3.83
CA THR A 279 3.84 8.27 -4.98
C THR A 279 2.36 8.39 -4.69
N LYS A 280 1.60 8.81 -5.69
CA LYS A 280 0.14 8.69 -5.68
C LYS A 280 -0.37 8.29 -7.06
N MET A 281 -1.56 7.73 -7.09
CA MET A 281 -2.26 7.37 -8.31
C MET A 281 -2.97 8.59 -8.92
N LEU A 282 -3.16 8.56 -10.23
CA LEU A 282 -3.83 9.61 -10.99
C LEU A 282 -5.14 9.07 -11.57
N MET A 283 -6.21 9.85 -11.44
CA MET A 283 -7.49 9.53 -12.06
C MET A 283 -7.69 10.27 -13.38
N ASP A 284 -8.63 9.76 -14.18
CA ASP A 284 -9.25 10.49 -15.27
C ASP A 284 -10.00 11.74 -14.79
N GLU A 285 -10.46 12.56 -15.73
CA GLU A 285 -11.15 13.82 -15.45
C GLU A 285 -12.46 13.59 -14.69
N ASP A 286 -13.17 12.50 -15.02
CA ASP A 286 -14.43 12.09 -14.38
C ASP A 286 -14.22 11.49 -12.98
N LYS A 287 -12.97 11.22 -12.56
CA LYS A 287 -12.58 10.61 -11.29
C LYS A 287 -13.19 9.22 -11.08
N GLU A 288 -13.36 8.48 -12.17
CA GLU A 288 -13.89 7.12 -12.17
C GLU A 288 -12.82 6.05 -12.34
N MET A 289 -11.73 6.35 -13.03
CA MET A 289 -10.72 5.35 -13.34
C MET A 289 -9.33 5.86 -12.99
N ILE A 290 -8.48 4.97 -12.45
CA ILE A 290 -7.05 5.26 -12.34
C ILE A 290 -6.42 5.06 -13.70
N VAL A 291 -5.75 6.09 -14.20
CA VAL A 291 -5.13 6.13 -15.54
C VAL A 291 -3.60 6.11 -15.48
N GLY A 292 -3.03 6.22 -14.29
CA GLY A 292 -1.59 6.27 -14.13
C GLY A 292 -1.16 6.69 -12.73
N ASN A 293 0.07 7.16 -12.60
CA ASN A 293 0.65 7.56 -11.31
C ASN A 293 1.63 8.73 -11.48
N VAL A 294 1.90 9.40 -10.37
CA VAL A 294 3.03 10.33 -10.25
C VAL A 294 3.92 9.87 -9.10
N THR A 295 5.23 9.86 -9.32
CA THR A 295 6.23 9.38 -8.37
C THR A 295 7.40 10.34 -8.32
N LEU A 296 7.66 10.89 -7.14
CA LEU A 296 8.95 11.47 -6.78
C LEU A 296 9.86 10.32 -6.34
N PHE A 297 11.01 10.18 -6.98
CA PHE A 297 12.05 9.24 -6.56
C PHE A 297 13.40 9.96 -6.58
N LYS A 298 14.04 10.05 -5.41
CA LYS A 298 15.24 10.86 -5.15
C LYS A 298 14.98 12.35 -5.41
N ASP A 299 15.31 12.82 -6.59
CA ASP A 299 15.28 14.21 -7.08
C ASP A 299 14.27 14.40 -8.22
N THR A 300 13.78 13.32 -8.81
CA THR A 300 13.03 13.37 -10.06
C THR A 300 11.56 13.04 -9.82
N VAL A 301 10.65 13.87 -10.34
CA VAL A 301 9.23 13.58 -10.41
C VAL A 301 8.88 13.05 -11.80
N ARG A 302 8.31 11.85 -11.84
CA ARG A 302 7.87 11.20 -13.08
C ARG A 302 6.36 10.99 -13.05
N LYS A 303 5.71 11.33 -14.15
CA LYS A 303 4.30 11.04 -14.42
C LYS A 303 4.23 9.89 -15.43
N THR A 304 3.42 8.90 -15.14
CA THR A 304 3.13 7.79 -16.04
C THR A 304 1.62 7.77 -16.31
N ILE A 305 1.21 7.74 -17.58
CA ILE A 305 -0.18 7.52 -18.02
C ILE A 305 -0.16 6.45 -19.09
N GLY A 306 -0.84 5.32 -18.86
CA GLY A 306 -0.68 4.12 -19.70
C GLY A 306 0.79 3.72 -19.82
N THR A 307 1.29 3.62 -21.04
CA THR A 307 2.71 3.32 -21.34
C THR A 307 3.61 4.56 -21.41
N ASN A 308 3.02 5.76 -21.45
CA ASN A 308 3.77 7.01 -21.56
C ASN A 308 4.33 7.40 -20.19
N ARG A 309 5.66 7.47 -20.10
CA ARG A 309 6.39 7.88 -18.89
C ARG A 309 7.22 9.13 -19.17
N MET A 310 6.91 10.21 -18.47
CA MET A 310 7.58 11.51 -18.64
C MET A 310 8.16 12.01 -17.31
N VAL A 311 9.33 12.66 -17.40
CA VAL A 311 9.85 13.49 -16.31
C VAL A 311 9.11 14.81 -16.36
N ILE A 312 8.48 15.20 -15.25
CA ILE A 312 7.74 16.48 -15.16
C ILE A 312 8.46 17.51 -14.31
N LYS A 313 9.41 17.09 -13.46
CA LYS A 313 10.27 17.97 -12.67
C LYS A 313 11.55 17.24 -12.26
N GLU A 314 12.68 17.92 -12.37
CA GLU A 314 13.95 17.53 -11.76
C GLU A 314 14.28 18.57 -10.71
N CYS A 315 14.37 18.16 -9.44
CA CYS A 315 14.65 19.05 -8.32
C CYS A 315 16.16 19.13 -8.14
N LYS A 316 16.73 20.33 -8.32
CA LYS A 316 18.16 20.60 -8.12
C LYS A 316 18.49 20.90 -6.68
N THR A 317 17.54 21.47 -5.94
CA THR A 317 17.68 21.87 -4.54
C THR A 317 16.67 21.19 -3.64
N GLU A 318 16.94 21.19 -2.34
CA GLU A 318 16.01 20.61 -1.36
C GLU A 318 14.68 21.38 -1.35
N GLU A 319 14.75 22.70 -1.50
CA GLU A 319 13.58 23.56 -1.56
C GLU A 319 12.71 23.23 -2.77
N GLU A 320 13.31 22.97 -3.95
CA GLU A 320 12.57 22.55 -5.13
C GLU A 320 11.86 21.20 -4.92
N ARG A 321 12.49 20.27 -4.17
CA ARG A 321 11.91 18.97 -3.83
C ARG A 321 10.76 19.11 -2.84
N LEU A 322 10.91 19.92 -1.80
CA LEU A 322 9.85 20.25 -0.84
C LEU A 322 8.67 20.94 -1.53
N GLN A 323 8.94 21.88 -2.44
CA GLN A 323 7.90 22.52 -3.25
C GLN A 323 7.17 21.51 -4.14
N ALA A 324 7.90 20.58 -4.77
CA ALA A 324 7.28 19.50 -5.55
C ALA A 324 6.40 18.58 -4.68
N MET A 325 6.82 18.27 -3.44
CA MET A 325 6.01 17.52 -2.49
C MET A 325 4.69 18.24 -2.17
N ALA A 326 4.74 19.54 -1.90
CA ALA A 326 3.57 20.36 -1.60
C ALA A 326 2.61 20.46 -2.80
N GLU A 327 3.11 20.84 -3.97
CA GLU A 327 2.28 21.11 -5.16
C GLU A 327 1.68 19.84 -5.76
N ILE A 328 2.48 18.77 -5.86
CA ILE A 328 2.11 17.57 -6.63
C ILE A 328 1.47 16.53 -5.72
N PHE A 329 1.98 16.36 -4.50
CA PHE A 329 1.55 15.30 -3.59
C PHE A 329 0.69 15.79 -2.42
N ASN A 330 0.49 17.12 -2.30
CA ASN A 330 -0.20 17.75 -1.17
C ASN A 330 0.44 17.41 0.19
N VAL A 331 1.76 17.25 0.20
CA VAL A 331 2.54 16.94 1.40
C VAL A 331 3.20 18.21 1.89
N HIS A 332 2.82 18.64 3.10
CA HIS A 332 3.33 19.86 3.73
C HIS A 332 4.08 19.50 5.01
N LEU A 333 5.42 19.59 4.95
CA LEU A 333 6.29 19.34 6.10
C LEU A 333 6.42 20.60 6.96
N THR A 334 6.52 20.43 8.28
CA THR A 334 6.80 21.54 9.20
C THR A 334 8.23 22.04 9.02
N ASP A 335 8.53 23.25 9.51
CA ASP A 335 9.90 23.77 9.43
C ASP A 335 10.91 22.91 10.21
N GLU A 336 10.47 22.23 11.28
CA GLU A 336 11.29 21.24 11.96
C GLU A 336 11.60 20.04 11.07
N GLU A 337 10.59 19.47 10.41
CA GLU A 337 10.76 18.31 9.53
C GLU A 337 11.62 18.64 8.30
N LYS A 338 11.46 19.82 7.71
CA LYS A 338 12.30 20.28 6.60
C LYS A 338 13.80 20.26 6.95
N ARG A 339 14.14 20.48 8.22
CA ARG A 339 15.54 20.42 8.72
C ARG A 339 16.00 19.01 9.09
N GLY A 340 15.09 18.03 9.14
CA GLY A 340 15.42 16.67 9.59
C GLY A 340 16.14 15.81 8.54
N ILE A 341 16.17 16.24 7.28
CA ILE A 341 16.83 15.50 6.21
C ILE A 341 18.35 15.42 6.41
N PRO A 342 18.96 14.21 6.39
CA PRO A 342 20.40 14.06 6.49
C PRO A 342 21.17 14.73 5.35
N ASP A 343 22.33 15.30 5.66
CA ASP A 343 23.20 15.99 4.69
C ASP A 343 23.60 15.09 3.50
N ASP A 344 23.77 13.79 3.72
CA ASP A 344 24.11 12.81 2.65
C ASP A 344 22.96 12.56 1.66
N ARG A 345 21.75 13.04 1.95
CA ARG A 345 20.52 12.84 1.14
C ARG A 345 19.82 14.14 0.78
N LYS A 346 20.26 15.24 1.37
CA LYS A 346 19.79 16.58 1.08
C LYS A 346 20.29 16.98 -0.31
N LEU A 347 19.39 17.53 -1.12
CA LEU A 347 19.79 18.13 -2.39
C LEU A 347 20.50 19.47 -2.14
N ALA A 348 21.18 19.97 -3.16
CA ALA A 348 22.06 21.14 -3.06
C ALA A 348 21.38 22.41 -2.51
#